data_AF-A0A1F7SGG6-F1
#
_entry.id   AF-A0A1F7SGG6-F1
#
_cell.length_a   1.000
_cell.length_b   1.000
_cell.length_c   1.000
_cell.angle_alpha   90.00
_cell.angle_beta   90.00
_cell.angle_gamma   90.00
#
_symmetry.space_group_name_H-M   'P 1'
#
loop_
_entity.id
_entity.type
_entity.pdbx_description
1 polymer ?
#
loop_
_entity_poly.entity_id
_entity_poly.type
_entity_poly.pdbx_seq_one_letter_code
_entity_poly.pdbx_strand_id
1 'polypeptide(L)'
;MRLSTKIIILLFLIFFGNLSLNLLLQSPKINPFGSQNYFLLQLDHALKLAQLDNFQINYRDFAHQVELTNNNSQIIFSTQKNPYWQVASLQQILKIAKIKDKNVKLVDLSITHPYVSFQNN
;
A
#
# COMPACT_ATOMS: atom_id res chain seq x y z
N MET A 1 -17.17 24.48 55.71
CA MET A 1 -17.62 23.53 54.66
C MET A 1 -18.00 22.22 55.30
N ARG A 2 -19.25 21.75 55.07
CA ARG A 2 -19.78 20.51 55.66
C ARG A 2 -19.03 19.30 55.07
N LEU A 3 -18.90 18.23 55.87
CA LEU A 3 -18.20 16.99 55.49
C LEU A 3 -18.72 16.43 54.15
N SER A 4 -20.02 16.55 53.90
CA SER A 4 -20.68 16.17 52.65
C SER A 4 -20.12 16.90 51.42
N THR A 5 -19.83 18.19 51.52
CA THR A 5 -19.25 18.98 50.42
C THR A 5 -17.85 18.49 50.05
N LYS A 6 -17.04 18.07 51.04
CA LYS A 6 -15.69 17.54 50.80
C LYS A 6 -15.73 16.18 50.10
N ILE A 7 -16.69 15.32 50.47
CA ILE A 7 -16.88 14.01 49.84
C ILE A 7 -17.31 14.15 48.38
N ILE A 8 -18.22 15.07 48.08
CA ILE A 8 -18.68 15.33 46.70
C ILE A 8 -17.53 15.80 45.81
N ILE A 9 -16.67 16.71 46.31
CA ILE A 9 -15.50 17.19 45.57
C ILE A 9 -14.51 16.07 45.30
N LEU A 10 -14.26 15.20 46.29
CA LEU A 10 -13.35 14.05 46.14
C LEU A 10 -13.86 13.08 45.07
N LEU A 11 -15.15 12.75 45.08
CA LEU A 11 -15.76 11.88 44.07
C LEU A 11 -15.66 12.48 42.67
N PHE A 12 -15.84 13.81 42.56
CA PHE A 12 -15.71 14.51 41.29
C PHE A 12 -14.28 14.43 40.73
N LEU A 13 -13.27 14.63 41.58
CA LEU A 13 -11.86 14.50 41.19
C LEU A 13 -11.50 13.08 40.76
N ILE A 14 -12.00 12.06 41.46
CA ILE A 14 -11.78 10.66 41.09
C ILE A 14 -12.43 10.35 39.74
N PHE A 15 -13.66 10.82 39.50
CA PHE A 15 -14.36 10.60 38.24
C PHE A 15 -13.63 11.26 37.06
N PHE A 16 -13.27 12.54 37.18
CA PHE A 16 -12.55 13.26 36.12
C PHE A 16 -11.11 12.74 35.90
N GLY A 17 -10.44 12.28 36.96
CA GLY A 17 -9.14 11.64 36.87
C GLY A 17 -9.21 10.35 36.05
N ASN A 18 -10.19 9.49 36.32
CA ASN A 18 -10.39 8.25 35.58
C ASN A 18 -10.82 8.50 34.12
N LEU A 19 -11.67 9.50 33.87
CA LEU A 19 -12.09 9.88 32.51
C LEU A 19 -10.88 10.32 31.68
N SER A 20 -10.04 11.19 32.26
CA SER A 20 -8.82 11.69 31.60
C SER A 20 -7.84 10.55 31.30
N LEU A 21 -7.65 9.61 32.24
CA LEU A 21 -6.78 8.46 32.04
C LEU A 21 -7.28 7.55 30.91
N ASN A 22 -8.59 7.30 30.84
CA ASN A 22 -9.18 6.48 29.79
C ASN A 22 -8.98 7.10 28.40
N LEU A 23 -9.17 8.42 28.28
CA LEU A 23 -8.97 9.14 27.04
C LEU A 23 -7.50 9.19 26.61
N LEU A 24 -6.57 9.30 27.55
CA LEU A 24 -5.12 9.24 27.28
C LEU A 24 -4.67 7.84 26.82
N LEU A 25 -5.23 6.78 27.43
CA LEU A 25 -4.91 5.39 27.07
C LEU A 25 -5.56 4.97 25.74
N GLN A 26 -6.65 5.61 25.34
CA GLN A 26 -7.22 5.52 24.00
C GLN A 26 -6.48 6.44 23.02
N SER A 27 -5.17 6.25 22.88
CA SER A 27 -4.49 6.75 21.69
C SER A 27 -5.23 6.19 20.48
N PRO A 28 -5.76 7.04 19.58
CA PRO A 28 -6.36 6.53 18.36
C PRO A 28 -5.29 5.68 17.68
N LYS A 29 -5.60 4.41 17.42
CA LYS A 29 -4.78 3.61 16.52
C LYS A 29 -4.87 4.30 15.17
N ILE A 30 -3.93 5.21 14.91
CA ILE A 30 -3.71 5.78 13.59
C ILE A 30 -3.31 4.58 12.75
N ASN A 31 -4.27 4.02 12.03
CA ASN A 31 -4.05 2.96 11.06
C ASN A 31 -3.46 3.67 9.83
N PRO A 32 -2.15 3.59 9.54
CA PRO A 32 -1.53 4.33 8.44
C PRO A 32 -1.94 3.80 7.05
N PHE A 33 -2.91 2.88 6.98
CA PHE A 33 -3.38 2.19 5.77
C PHE A 33 -3.92 3.13 4.68
N GLY A 34 -4.23 4.40 4.96
CA GLY A 34 -4.80 5.31 3.97
C GLY A 34 -3.95 5.53 2.71
N SER A 35 -2.62 5.63 2.85
CA SER A 35 -1.72 5.88 1.70
C SER A 35 -1.47 4.64 0.86
N GLN A 36 -1.33 3.47 1.50
CA GLN A 36 -1.17 2.18 0.82
C GLN A 36 -2.43 1.82 0.03
N ASN A 37 -3.60 2.06 0.62
CA ASN A 37 -4.88 1.82 -0.04
C ASN A 37 -5.07 2.74 -1.25
N TYR A 38 -4.63 3.99 -1.17
CA TYR A 38 -4.69 4.92 -2.30
C TYR A 38 -3.79 4.50 -3.46
N PHE A 39 -2.55 4.07 -3.19
CA PHE A 39 -1.67 3.54 -4.24
C PHE A 39 -2.28 2.31 -4.92
N LEU A 40 -2.81 1.36 -4.14
CA LEU A 40 -3.41 0.14 -4.68
C LEU A 40 -4.66 0.44 -5.52
N LEU A 41 -5.53 1.36 -5.08
CA LEU A 41 -6.68 1.80 -5.85
C LEU A 41 -6.27 2.42 -7.19
N GLN A 42 -5.24 3.27 -7.18
CA GLN A 42 -4.72 3.87 -8.41
C GLN A 42 -4.04 2.85 -9.32
N LEU A 43 -3.31 1.89 -8.76
CA LEU A 43 -2.66 0.82 -9.51
C LEU A 43 -3.70 -0.09 -10.18
N ASP A 44 -4.71 -0.54 -9.44
CA ASP A 44 -5.83 -1.34 -9.96
C ASP A 44 -6.54 -0.59 -11.10
N HIS A 45 -6.84 0.69 -10.90
CA HIS A 45 -7.43 1.51 -11.95
C HIS A 45 -6.53 1.65 -13.19
N ALA A 46 -5.23 1.90 -13.00
CA ALA A 46 -4.28 2.01 -14.10
C ALA A 46 -4.14 0.69 -14.89
N LEU A 47 -4.11 -0.47 -14.20
CA LEU A 47 -4.05 -1.79 -14.83
C LEU A 47 -5.29 -2.08 -15.67
N LYS A 48 -6.49 -1.77 -15.15
CA LYS A 48 -7.76 -1.91 -15.87
C LYS A 48 -7.82 -1.04 -17.13
N LEU A 49 -7.40 0.22 -17.02
CA LEU A 49 -7.30 1.11 -18.18
C LEU A 49 -6.31 0.57 -19.23
N ALA A 50 -5.24 -0.06 -18.78
CA ALA A 50 -4.23 -0.67 -19.64
C ALA A 50 -4.62 -2.04 -20.19
N GLN A 51 -5.77 -2.60 -19.79
CA GLN A 51 -6.23 -3.96 -20.11
C GLN A 51 -5.23 -5.04 -19.67
N LEU A 52 -4.63 -4.87 -18.49
CA LEU A 52 -3.64 -5.77 -17.89
C LEU A 52 -4.26 -6.56 -16.73
N ASP A 53 -5.33 -7.30 -17.03
CA ASP A 53 -6.22 -7.85 -15.99
C ASP A 53 -5.82 -9.27 -15.55
N ASN A 54 -4.85 -9.89 -16.23
CA ASN A 54 -4.48 -11.30 -16.05
C ASN A 54 -3.40 -11.54 -14.97
N PHE A 55 -3.25 -10.62 -14.02
CA PHE A 55 -2.23 -10.73 -12.97
C PHE A 55 -2.85 -10.90 -11.59
N GLN A 56 -2.29 -11.83 -10.82
CA GLN A 56 -2.54 -11.94 -9.39
C GLN A 56 -1.73 -10.88 -8.65
N ILE A 57 -2.41 -10.08 -7.82
CA ILE A 57 -1.80 -8.99 -7.04
C ILE A 57 -1.39 -9.52 -5.67
N ASN A 58 -0.09 -9.51 -5.37
CA ASN A 58 0.48 -9.86 -4.08
C ASN A 58 1.17 -8.62 -3.49
N TYR A 59 0.71 -8.18 -2.32
CA TYR A 59 1.32 -7.06 -1.61
C TYR A 59 2.49 -7.53 -0.75
N ARG A 60 3.62 -6.81 -0.78
CA ARG A 60 4.77 -7.07 0.10
C ARG A 60 4.98 -5.88 1.05
N ASP A 61 4.38 -5.97 2.24
CA ASP A 61 4.37 -4.92 3.27
C ASP A 61 5.77 -4.38 3.63
N PHE A 62 6.78 -5.24 3.67
CA PHE A 62 8.12 -4.88 4.16
C PHE A 62 9.01 -4.15 3.16
N ALA A 63 8.64 -4.09 1.87
CA ALA A 63 9.52 -3.59 0.81
C ALA A 63 9.01 -2.33 0.09
N HIS A 64 7.88 -1.75 0.50
CA HIS A 64 7.22 -0.67 -0.26
C HIS A 64 7.01 -1.05 -1.74
N GLN A 65 6.60 -2.30 -1.96
CA GLN A 65 6.48 -2.91 -3.27
C GLN A 65 5.18 -3.69 -3.42
N VAL A 66 4.68 -3.71 -4.65
CA VAL A 66 3.53 -4.52 -5.05
C VAL A 66 3.98 -5.45 -6.16
N GLU A 67 3.72 -6.73 -6.00
CA GLU A 67 4.10 -7.75 -6.96
C GLU A 67 2.87 -8.21 -7.73
N LEU A 68 2.92 -8.14 -9.05
CA LEU A 68 1.97 -8.76 -9.94
C LEU A 68 2.60 -10.03 -10.51
N THR A 69 1.92 -11.16 -10.35
CA THR A 69 2.38 -12.45 -10.87
C THR A 69 1.33 -13.05 -11.80
N ASN A 70 1.82 -13.63 -12.89
CA ASN A 70 1.09 -14.55 -13.75
C ASN A 70 2.02 -15.75 -14.00
N ASN A 71 1.49 -16.83 -14.56
CA ASN A 71 2.19 -18.11 -14.80
C ASN A 71 3.59 -17.96 -15.41
N ASN A 72 3.81 -16.93 -16.24
CA ASN A 72 5.06 -16.74 -17.00
C ASN A 72 5.81 -15.45 -16.65
N SER A 73 5.23 -14.56 -15.83
CA SER A 73 5.75 -13.20 -15.67
C SER A 73 5.55 -12.70 -14.25
N GLN A 74 6.59 -12.04 -13.72
CA GLN A 74 6.57 -11.33 -12.46
C GLN A 74 6.83 -9.85 -12.71
N ILE A 75 6.07 -8.97 -12.08
CA ILE A 75 6.23 -7.52 -12.20
C ILE A 75 6.24 -6.91 -10.80
N ILE A 76 7.23 -6.09 -10.49
CA ILE A 76 7.39 -5.45 -9.19
C ILE A 76 7.20 -3.95 -9.36
N PHE A 77 6.19 -3.39 -8.71
CA PHE A 77 5.91 -1.96 -8.64
C PHE A 77 6.43 -1.39 -7.34
N SER A 78 6.93 -0.16 -7.37
CA SER A 78 7.21 0.60 -6.14
C SER A 78 6.00 1.42 -5.73
N THR A 79 5.63 1.35 -4.44
CA THR A 79 4.58 2.21 -3.86
C THR A 79 5.02 3.67 -3.73
N GLN A 80 6.30 3.98 -4.00
CA GLN A 80 6.87 5.32 -3.91
C GLN A 80 6.86 6.06 -5.26
N LYS A 81 6.51 5.38 -6.36
CA LYS A 81 6.39 5.95 -7.70
C LYS A 81 4.92 6.09 -8.09
N ASN A 82 4.62 6.97 -9.05
CA ASN A 82 3.27 7.09 -9.59
C ASN A 82 2.84 5.79 -10.30
N PRO A 83 1.70 5.16 -9.93
CA PRO A 83 1.26 3.89 -10.52
C PRO A 83 0.95 3.99 -12.00
N TYR A 84 0.37 5.10 -12.49
CA TYR A 84 0.06 5.28 -13.91
C TYR A 84 1.31 5.30 -14.79
N TRP A 85 2.38 5.96 -14.33
CA TRP A 85 3.65 5.98 -15.07
C TRP A 85 4.32 4.62 -15.10
N GLN A 86 4.26 3.88 -13.99
CA GLN A 86 4.79 2.51 -13.94
C GLN A 86 4.02 1.58 -14.89
N VAL A 87 2.69 1.68 -14.93
CA VAL A 87 1.86 0.92 -15.87
C VAL A 87 2.14 1.31 -17.33
N ALA A 88 2.32 2.60 -17.63
CA ALA A 88 2.70 3.05 -18.97
C ALA A 88 4.07 2.47 -19.40
N SER A 89 5.07 2.45 -18.49
CA SER A 89 6.36 1.80 -18.75
C SER A 89 6.19 0.30 -19.00
N LEU A 90 5.34 -0.39 -18.23
CA LEU A 90 5.04 -1.80 -18.44
C LEU A 90 4.44 -2.06 -19.83
N GLN A 91 3.46 -1.25 -20.26
CA GLN A 91 2.88 -1.37 -21.61
C GLN A 91 3.95 -1.22 -22.71
N GLN A 92 4.88 -0.28 -22.54
CA GLN A 92 5.98 -0.10 -23.48
C GLN A 92 6.92 -1.32 -23.50
N ILE A 93 7.23 -1.89 -22.34
CA ILE A 93 8.04 -3.12 -22.23
C ILE A 93 7.35 -4.29 -22.93
N LEU A 94 6.06 -4.49 -22.69
CA LEU A 94 5.27 -5.55 -23.34
C LEU A 94 5.21 -5.36 -24.86
N LYS A 95 5.09 -4.12 -25.34
CA LYS A 95 5.15 -3.79 -26.76
C LYS A 95 6.52 -4.14 -27.37
N ILE A 96 7.61 -3.82 -26.68
CA ILE A 96 8.96 -4.17 -27.13
C ILE A 96 9.16 -5.69 -27.15
N ALA A 97 8.67 -6.40 -26.13
CA ALA A 97 8.73 -7.86 -26.06
C ALA A 97 8.03 -8.50 -27.27
N LYS A 98 6.82 -8.01 -27.60
CA LYS A 98 6.06 -8.44 -28.78
C LYS A 98 6.79 -8.18 -30.09
N ILE A 99 7.40 -7.01 -30.26
CA ILE A 99 8.17 -6.67 -31.47
C ILE A 99 9.39 -7.57 -31.63
N LYS A 100 10.02 -7.99 -30.52
CA LYS A 100 11.22 -8.82 -30.51
C LYS A 100 10.94 -10.32 -30.45
N ASP A 101 9.68 -10.73 -30.51
CA ASP A 101 9.24 -12.12 -30.34
C ASP A 101 9.84 -12.79 -29.09
N LYS A 102 9.74 -12.08 -27.96
CA LYS A 102 10.20 -12.56 -26.64
C LYS A 102 9.09 -12.48 -25.61
N ASN A 103 9.18 -13.37 -24.62
CA ASN A 103 8.31 -13.33 -23.44
C ASN A 103 8.98 -12.54 -22.32
N VAL A 104 8.19 -11.75 -21.60
CA VAL A 104 8.66 -11.03 -20.40
C VAL A 104 8.66 -12.00 -19.23
N LYS A 105 9.80 -12.17 -18.56
CA LYS A 105 9.93 -13.05 -17.39
C LYS A 105 9.82 -12.26 -16.08
N LEU A 106 10.57 -11.17 -15.97
CA LEU A 106 10.56 -10.31 -14.80
C LEU A 106 10.69 -8.84 -15.21
N VAL A 107 9.87 -7.99 -14.63
CA VAL A 107 9.97 -6.53 -14.72
C VAL A 107 10.07 -5.97 -13.32
N ASP A 108 11.21 -5.38 -12.99
CA ASP A 108 11.38 -4.64 -11.76
C ASP A 108 11.26 -3.14 -12.07
N LEU A 109 10.20 -2.50 -11.56
CA LEU A 109 9.96 -1.06 -11.66
C LEU A 109 10.30 -0.35 -10.35
N SER A 110 11.04 -0.99 -9.44
CA SER A 110 11.51 -0.40 -8.19
C SER A 110 12.43 0.80 -8.42
N ILE A 111 12.65 1.59 -7.37
CA ILE A 111 13.57 2.73 -7.43
C ILE A 111 15.02 2.25 -7.46
N THR A 112 15.35 1.21 -6.70
CA THR A 112 16.72 0.80 -6.44
C THR A 112 17.33 0.02 -7.61
N HIS A 113 16.57 -0.88 -8.22
CA HIS A 113 17.08 -1.74 -9.29
C HIS A 113 16.02 -1.89 -10.39
N PRO A 114 15.78 -0.86 -11.22
CA PRO A 114 14.88 -0.99 -12.35
C PRO A 114 15.52 -1.86 -13.44
N TYR A 115 14.92 -2.99 -13.78
CA TYR A 115 15.38 -3.82 -14.89
C TYR A 115 14.26 -4.67 -15.49
N VAL A 116 14.51 -5.22 -16.67
CA VAL A 116 13.64 -6.17 -17.34
C VAL A 116 14.45 -7.38 -17.79
N SER A 117 13.89 -8.56 -17.60
CA SER A 117 14.40 -9.80 -18.18
C SER A 117 13.40 -10.41 -19.13
N PHE A 118 13.93 -10.91 -20.25
CA PHE A 118 13.17 -11.59 -21.28
C PHE A 118 13.62 -13.04 -21.36
N GLN A 119 12.71 -13.92 -21.74
CA GLN A 119 13.01 -15.29 -22.14
C GLN A 119 12.63 -15.47 -23.61
N ASN A 120 13.33 -16.39 -24.28
CA ASN A 120 12.92 -16.79 -25.61
C ASN A 120 11.57 -17.50 -25.54
N ASN A 121 10.81 -17.41 -26.65
CA ASN A 121 9.58 -18.15 -26.82
C ASN A 121 9.86 -19.66 -26.84
#